data_AF-A0A2M8Q3L9-F1
#
_entry.id   AF-A0A2M8Q3L9-F1
#
_cell.length_a   1.000
_cell.length_b   1.000
_cell.length_c   1.000
_cell.angle_alpha   90.00
_cell.angle_beta   90.00
_cell.angle_gamma   90.00
#
_symmetry.space_group_name_H-M   'P 1'
#
loop_
_entity.id
_entity.type
_entity.pdbx_description
1 polymer ?
#
loop_
_entity_poly.entity_id
_entity_poly.type
_entity_poly.pdbx_seq_one_letter_code
_entity_poly.pdbx_strand_id
1 'polypeptide(L)'
;MTRPLVECIPNFSEGRRPEVIQAIVQSIRRAGAVYMLDVSSDADHNRTVVTFAGPPEEVEKAAFVGIKTAAELINMNEHQGVHPRFGAADVIPFVPLRDVKMAECVRIAQRLGERVGNELKIPVYLYEFAATRADRRNLAQIRSPKFQYEQLKDAIQTDPNLTPDFGPAIVGDAGACIIGARKPLIAFNVFLNTDNVEIAQKIARAIRASTGGFAHLKAAGFLVKGRAQVSMNLTDYHQTPLFRVIEAIRREAQRYGVFIESSELIGLAPQAAFIDAAEWYMQLEGFTADQLLEVRIAKAEAEAAQAPLAQEEPPLPQEATSAMINVSSLDQSRRPSAFVEAVAKDKALPGGGSVAALAGALAAALVQMVAGLTVKKPRYAEKHEQMKTIVQRAESLRERLLDNVVRDVDAFRALMETVRLPQDDPERLTLLVQRTFSAAEVPLSVCQQSLEALELSAEVVEHGNENAVSDAVVGAHMAYAAIAGAAFTMKINLIGFEENEQAIAMQEQVNRILRSAQELRDNVLQKAMVRTGLSLS
;
A
#
# COMPACT_ATOMS: atom_id res chain seq x y z
N MET A 1 12.93 -6.89 5.35
CA MET A 1 12.32 -8.22 5.46
C MET A 1 10.94 -8.17 4.83
N THR A 2 10.69 -8.99 3.81
CA THR A 2 9.35 -9.23 3.27
C THR A 2 8.36 -9.59 4.39
N ARG A 3 7.13 -9.06 4.32
CA ARG A 3 6.08 -9.42 5.28
C ARG A 3 5.46 -10.78 4.89
N PRO A 4 5.29 -11.71 5.85
CA PRO A 4 4.67 -13.01 5.61
C PRO A 4 3.23 -12.83 5.10
N LEU A 5 2.83 -13.65 4.14
CA LEU A 5 1.53 -13.55 3.49
C LEU A 5 0.87 -14.93 3.41
N VAL A 6 -0.35 -15.01 3.93
CA VAL A 6 -1.25 -16.16 3.85
C VAL A 6 -2.50 -15.74 3.10
N GLU A 7 -2.95 -16.57 2.19
CA GLU A 7 -4.26 -16.46 1.56
C GLU A 7 -5.28 -17.28 2.33
N CYS A 8 -6.49 -16.75 2.47
CA CYS A 8 -7.65 -17.45 3.00
C CYS A 8 -8.80 -17.34 1.99
N ILE A 9 -9.42 -18.49 1.69
CA ILE A 9 -10.46 -18.58 0.65
C ILE A 9 -11.77 -19.16 1.24
N PRO A 10 -12.41 -18.52 2.23
CA PRO A 10 -13.62 -19.06 2.84
C PRO A 10 -14.77 -19.16 1.84
N ASN A 11 -15.53 -20.22 2.02
CA ASN A 11 -16.69 -20.56 1.22
C ASN A 11 -17.93 -20.40 2.08
N PHE A 12 -18.81 -19.50 1.68
CA PHE A 12 -20.04 -19.21 2.38
C PHE A 12 -21.23 -19.77 1.60
N SER A 13 -22.15 -20.40 2.31
CA SER A 13 -23.39 -20.96 1.75
C SER A 13 -24.43 -19.86 1.55
N GLU A 14 -24.11 -18.90 0.69
CA GLU A 14 -24.99 -17.83 0.26
C GLU A 14 -24.53 -17.30 -1.10
N GLY A 15 -25.42 -17.23 -2.09
CA GLY A 15 -25.14 -16.70 -3.43
C GLY A 15 -26.29 -15.88 -4.02
N ARG A 16 -27.36 -15.64 -3.26
CA ARG A 16 -28.62 -15.03 -3.74
C ARG A 16 -28.98 -13.73 -3.02
N ARG A 17 -28.61 -13.57 -1.75
CA ARG A 17 -28.88 -12.41 -0.88
C ARG A 17 -27.66 -11.47 -0.82
N PRO A 18 -27.61 -10.40 -1.65
CA PRO A 18 -26.43 -9.54 -1.74
C PRO A 18 -26.12 -8.82 -0.44
N GLU A 19 -27.14 -8.49 0.36
CA GLU A 19 -27.01 -7.84 1.66
C GLU A 19 -26.26 -8.71 2.67
N VAL A 20 -26.51 -10.03 2.68
CA VAL A 20 -25.81 -10.99 3.54
C VAL A 20 -24.36 -11.14 3.10
N ILE A 21 -24.13 -11.26 1.79
CA ILE A 21 -22.79 -11.37 1.20
C ILE A 21 -21.96 -10.12 1.54
N GLN A 22 -22.53 -8.93 1.35
CA GLN A 22 -21.86 -7.68 1.67
C GLN A 22 -21.55 -7.54 3.16
N ALA A 23 -22.47 -7.95 4.04
CA ALA A 23 -22.24 -7.93 5.49
C ALA A 23 -21.04 -8.81 5.87
N ILE A 24 -20.97 -10.03 5.33
CA ILE A 24 -19.83 -10.93 5.55
C ILE A 24 -18.53 -10.31 5.02
N VAL A 25 -18.50 -9.82 3.78
CA VAL A 25 -17.29 -9.22 3.17
C VAL A 25 -16.83 -7.98 3.94
N GLN A 26 -17.75 -7.11 4.37
CA GLN A 26 -17.42 -5.92 5.16
C GLN A 26 -16.90 -6.29 6.55
N SER A 27 -17.45 -7.32 7.19
CA SER A 27 -16.97 -7.80 8.48
C SER A 27 -15.51 -8.26 8.39
N ILE A 28 -15.16 -9.01 7.35
CA ILE A 28 -13.79 -9.49 7.07
C ILE A 28 -12.85 -8.29 6.83
N ARG A 29 -13.26 -7.31 6.00
CA ARG A 29 -12.45 -6.11 5.71
C ARG A 29 -12.16 -5.26 6.95
N ARG A 30 -13.09 -5.19 7.91
CA ARG A 30 -12.94 -4.38 9.13
C ARG A 30 -12.18 -5.10 10.23
N ALA A 31 -12.15 -6.43 10.21
CA ALA A 31 -11.62 -7.24 11.29
C ALA A 31 -10.08 -7.31 11.35
N GLY A 32 -9.39 -7.03 10.25
CA GLY A 32 -7.93 -7.07 10.22
C GLY A 32 -7.34 -6.35 9.02
N ALA A 33 -6.03 -6.12 9.06
CA ALA A 33 -5.26 -5.54 7.96
C ALA A 33 -5.04 -6.57 6.83
N VAL A 34 -6.13 -6.96 6.16
CA VAL A 34 -6.14 -7.92 5.05
C VAL A 34 -6.44 -7.24 3.72
N TYR A 35 -5.83 -7.74 2.66
CA TYR A 35 -6.13 -7.38 1.27
C TYR A 35 -7.31 -8.22 0.79
N MET A 36 -8.44 -7.58 0.51
CA MET A 36 -9.56 -8.24 -0.16
C MET A 36 -9.22 -8.41 -1.65
N LEU A 37 -9.07 -9.64 -2.11
CA LEU A 37 -8.56 -9.94 -3.45
C LEU A 37 -9.68 -10.24 -4.44
N ASP A 38 -10.68 -11.04 -4.05
CA ASP A 38 -11.78 -11.43 -4.93
C ASP A 38 -13.04 -11.80 -4.13
N VAL A 39 -14.21 -11.60 -4.74
CA VAL A 39 -15.51 -12.08 -4.23
C VAL A 39 -16.30 -12.62 -5.42
N SER A 40 -16.44 -13.94 -5.47
CA SER A 40 -17.14 -14.63 -6.55
C SER A 40 -18.38 -15.33 -6.01
N SER A 41 -19.55 -14.95 -6.52
CA SER A 41 -20.85 -15.47 -6.08
C SER A 41 -21.59 -16.13 -7.23
N ASP A 42 -22.20 -17.28 -6.96
CA ASP A 42 -23.00 -18.02 -7.93
C ASP A 42 -24.38 -18.34 -7.32
N ALA A 43 -25.44 -17.86 -7.98
CA ALA A 43 -26.82 -17.97 -7.51
C ALA A 43 -27.40 -19.39 -7.66
N ASP A 44 -26.94 -20.15 -8.65
CA ASP A 44 -27.38 -21.54 -8.89
C ASP A 44 -26.75 -22.47 -7.86
N HIS A 45 -25.45 -22.34 -7.66
CA HIS A 45 -24.70 -23.02 -6.60
C HIS A 45 -25.07 -22.51 -5.20
N ASN A 46 -25.71 -21.33 -5.11
CA ASN A 46 -26.05 -20.61 -3.88
C ASN A 46 -24.86 -20.55 -2.90
N ARG A 47 -23.71 -20.13 -3.43
CA ARG A 47 -22.42 -20.11 -2.74
C ARG A 47 -21.62 -18.89 -3.15
N THR A 48 -20.91 -18.32 -2.19
CA THR A 48 -19.94 -17.26 -2.40
C THR A 48 -18.58 -17.70 -1.91
N VAL A 49 -17.58 -17.47 -2.74
CA VAL A 49 -16.17 -17.64 -2.43
C VAL A 49 -15.57 -16.26 -2.22
N VAL A 50 -15.03 -16.01 -1.03
CA VAL A 50 -14.32 -14.77 -0.72
C VAL A 50 -12.83 -15.11 -0.67
N THR A 51 -11.99 -14.30 -1.31
CA THR A 51 -10.55 -14.49 -1.32
C THR A 51 -9.88 -13.26 -0.73
N PHE A 52 -9.08 -13.45 0.31
CA PHE A 52 -8.28 -12.37 0.91
C PHE A 52 -6.92 -12.89 1.37
N ALA A 53 -5.95 -11.98 1.47
CA ALA A 53 -4.61 -12.31 1.92
C ALA A 53 -4.07 -11.28 2.92
N GLY A 54 -3.13 -11.69 3.77
CA GLY A 54 -2.53 -10.79 4.76
C GLY A 54 -1.54 -11.52 5.68
N PRO A 55 -1.05 -10.84 6.72
CA PRO A 55 -0.26 -11.46 7.77
C PRO A 55 -1.02 -12.60 8.46
N PRO A 56 -0.35 -13.70 8.87
CA PRO A 56 -0.97 -14.86 9.49
C PRO A 56 -2.05 -14.55 10.55
N GLU A 57 -1.74 -13.69 11.51
CA GLU A 57 -2.64 -13.34 12.61
C GLU A 57 -3.85 -12.53 12.16
N GLU A 58 -3.68 -11.62 11.20
CA GLU A 58 -4.75 -10.77 10.68
C GLU A 58 -5.73 -11.57 9.83
N VAL A 59 -5.21 -12.53 9.06
CA VAL A 59 -6.03 -13.45 8.27
C VAL A 59 -6.83 -14.38 9.18
N GLU A 60 -6.25 -14.87 10.27
CA GLU A 60 -6.96 -15.68 11.28
C GLU A 60 -8.12 -14.90 11.92
N LYS A 61 -7.87 -13.65 12.35
CA LYS A 61 -8.91 -12.77 12.92
C LYS A 61 -10.03 -12.50 11.91
N ALA A 62 -9.68 -12.17 10.68
CA ALA A 62 -10.64 -11.86 9.63
C ALA A 62 -11.49 -13.09 9.26
N ALA A 63 -10.88 -14.28 9.18
CA ALA A 63 -11.60 -15.52 8.96
C ALA A 63 -12.59 -15.84 10.09
N PHE A 64 -12.19 -15.68 11.36
CA PHE A 64 -13.07 -15.89 12.50
C PHE A 64 -14.31 -14.98 12.45
N VAL A 65 -14.11 -13.68 12.19
CA VAL A 65 -15.21 -12.71 12.10
C VAL A 65 -16.13 -13.05 10.93
N GLY A 66 -15.58 -13.42 9.77
CA GLY A 66 -16.38 -13.86 8.62
C GLY A 66 -17.24 -15.10 8.94
N ILE A 67 -16.68 -16.10 9.64
CA ILE A 67 -17.42 -17.29 10.08
C ILE A 67 -18.54 -16.91 11.05
N LYS A 68 -18.24 -16.05 12.03
CA LYS A 68 -19.23 -15.58 13.01
C LYS A 68 -20.39 -14.87 12.32
N THR A 69 -20.11 -13.90 11.45
CA THR A 69 -21.16 -13.14 10.74
C THR A 69 -21.97 -14.05 9.81
N ALA A 70 -21.34 -15.02 9.14
CA ALA A 70 -22.07 -16.00 8.34
C ALA A 70 -23.00 -16.87 9.19
N ALA A 71 -22.53 -17.34 10.35
CA ALA A 71 -23.34 -18.15 11.28
C ALA A 71 -24.54 -17.38 11.86
N GLU A 72 -24.44 -16.05 12.00
CA GLU A 72 -25.54 -15.18 12.47
C GLU A 72 -26.58 -14.88 11.37
N LEU A 73 -26.18 -14.86 10.09
CA LEU A 73 -27.03 -14.40 8.97
C LEU A 73 -27.56 -15.50 8.05
N ILE A 74 -27.00 -16.71 8.12
CA ILE A 74 -27.36 -17.84 7.26
C ILE A 74 -27.93 -18.97 8.11
N ASN A 75 -29.19 -19.32 7.85
CA ASN A 75 -29.85 -20.48 8.43
C ASN A 75 -29.76 -21.67 7.46
N MET A 76 -28.99 -22.70 7.81
CA MET A 76 -28.79 -23.88 6.98
C MET A 76 -30.04 -24.76 6.85
N ASN A 77 -31.02 -24.64 7.74
CA ASN A 77 -32.30 -25.37 7.58
C ASN A 77 -33.12 -24.84 6.40
N GLU A 78 -32.88 -23.60 5.96
CA GLU A 78 -33.56 -22.95 4.84
C GLU A 78 -32.70 -22.94 3.57
N HIS A 79 -31.40 -23.18 3.70
CA HIS A 79 -30.45 -23.11 2.59
C HIS A 79 -30.60 -24.29 1.62
N GLN A 80 -30.75 -23.97 0.34
CA GLN A 80 -30.69 -24.92 -0.77
C GLN A 80 -29.79 -24.41 -1.89
N GLY A 81 -28.98 -25.30 -2.47
CA GLY A 81 -28.10 -25.02 -3.61
C GLY A 81 -27.66 -26.33 -4.26
N VAL A 82 -27.28 -26.27 -5.54
CA VAL A 82 -26.82 -27.47 -6.27
C VAL A 82 -25.42 -27.92 -5.85
N HIS A 83 -24.65 -27.02 -5.23
CA HIS A 83 -23.34 -27.35 -4.68
C HIS A 83 -23.47 -28.05 -3.31
N PRO A 84 -22.71 -29.12 -3.04
CA PRO A 84 -22.68 -29.71 -1.70
C PRO A 84 -22.30 -28.66 -0.64
N ARG A 85 -22.95 -28.68 0.52
CA ARG A 85 -22.72 -27.72 1.61
C ARG A 85 -22.80 -28.37 2.99
N PHE A 86 -21.92 -27.95 3.89
CA PHE A 86 -21.80 -28.50 5.24
C PHE A 86 -22.23 -27.50 6.33
N GLY A 87 -22.07 -26.20 6.07
CA GLY A 87 -22.46 -25.13 6.99
C GLY A 87 -22.50 -23.75 6.33
N ALA A 88 -22.90 -22.75 7.11
CA ALA A 88 -22.99 -21.35 6.69
C ALA A 88 -21.63 -20.83 6.21
N ALA A 89 -20.59 -21.08 7.00
CA ALA A 89 -19.20 -21.03 6.58
C ALA A 89 -18.71 -22.48 6.42
N ASP A 90 -18.56 -22.90 5.17
CA ASP A 90 -18.51 -24.29 4.78
C ASP A 90 -17.08 -24.84 4.72
N VAL A 91 -16.21 -24.26 3.87
CA VAL A 91 -14.80 -24.64 3.77
C VAL A 91 -13.91 -23.40 3.85
N ILE A 92 -12.95 -23.40 4.78
CA ILE A 92 -12.01 -22.30 5.04
C ILE A 92 -10.57 -22.81 4.92
N PRO A 93 -9.98 -22.78 3.71
CA PRO A 93 -8.58 -23.08 3.48
C PRO A 93 -7.66 -21.89 3.79
N PHE A 94 -6.50 -22.19 4.38
CA PHE A 94 -5.34 -21.33 4.42
C PHE A 94 -4.27 -21.83 3.44
N VAL A 95 -3.70 -20.92 2.67
CA VAL A 95 -2.71 -21.22 1.63
C VAL A 95 -1.46 -20.34 1.86
N PRO A 96 -0.26 -20.93 1.97
CA PRO A 96 0.96 -20.15 2.10
C PRO A 96 1.29 -19.45 0.77
N LEU A 97 1.48 -18.12 0.80
CA LEU A 97 1.87 -17.35 -0.39
C LEU A 97 3.33 -16.90 -0.34
N ARG A 98 3.76 -16.24 0.74
CA ARG A 98 5.11 -15.65 0.84
C ARG A 98 5.64 -15.73 2.26
N ASP A 99 6.87 -16.23 2.43
CA ASP A 99 7.58 -16.37 3.71
C ASP A 99 6.77 -17.07 4.82
N VAL A 100 5.87 -17.96 4.43
CA VAL A 100 5.06 -18.77 5.34
C VAL A 100 5.18 -20.23 4.94
N LYS A 101 5.45 -21.09 5.92
CA LYS A 101 5.51 -22.54 5.70
C LYS A 101 4.13 -23.16 5.85
N MET A 102 3.88 -24.29 5.18
CA MET A 102 2.63 -25.04 5.32
C MET A 102 2.28 -25.37 6.78
N ALA A 103 3.28 -25.73 7.59
CA ALA A 103 3.09 -26.02 9.01
C ALA A 103 2.52 -24.83 9.81
N GLU A 104 2.79 -23.59 9.38
CA GLU A 104 2.22 -22.41 10.00
C GLU A 104 0.75 -22.23 9.62
N CYS A 105 0.38 -22.43 8.36
CA CYS A 105 -1.03 -22.46 7.94
C CYS A 105 -1.82 -23.56 8.67
N VAL A 106 -1.21 -24.73 8.92
CA VAL A 106 -1.82 -25.79 9.75
C VAL A 106 -2.10 -25.31 11.16
N ARG A 107 -1.16 -24.59 11.79
CA ARG A 107 -1.37 -24.02 13.12
C ARG A 107 -2.48 -22.98 13.14
N ILE A 108 -2.57 -22.13 12.11
CA ILE A 108 -3.69 -21.18 11.96
C ILE A 108 -5.02 -21.93 11.88
N ALA A 109 -5.11 -22.97 11.03
CA ALA A 109 -6.32 -23.78 10.90
C ALA A 109 -6.75 -24.43 12.22
N GLN A 110 -5.78 -24.95 13.00
CA GLN A 110 -6.02 -25.55 14.31
C GLN A 110 -6.53 -24.51 15.33
N ARG A 111 -5.84 -23.37 15.47
CA ARG A 111 -6.25 -22.30 16.41
C ARG A 111 -7.62 -21.73 16.05
N LEU A 112 -7.86 -21.46 14.76
CA LEU A 112 -9.16 -20.98 14.31
C LEU A 112 -10.25 -22.03 14.58
N GLY A 113 -9.99 -23.30 14.29
CA GLY A 113 -10.93 -24.39 14.53
C GLY A 113 -11.29 -24.55 16.00
N GLU A 114 -10.30 -24.53 16.89
CA GLU A 114 -10.50 -24.55 18.33
C GLU A 114 -11.36 -23.37 18.78
N ARG A 115 -11.02 -22.16 18.31
CA ARG A 115 -11.74 -20.94 18.66
C ARG A 115 -13.19 -20.94 18.17
N VAL A 116 -13.44 -21.37 16.93
CA VAL A 116 -14.79 -21.52 16.37
C VAL A 116 -15.59 -22.55 17.16
N GLY A 117 -15.00 -23.71 17.47
CA GLY A 117 -15.65 -24.74 18.27
C GLY A 117 -15.98 -24.29 19.69
N ASN A 118 -15.08 -23.53 20.32
CA ASN A 118 -15.24 -23.08 21.70
C ASN A 118 -16.19 -21.88 21.84
N GLU A 119 -16.03 -20.85 21.01
CA GLU A 119 -16.78 -19.59 21.11
C GLU A 119 -18.13 -19.64 20.37
N LEU A 120 -18.16 -20.21 19.16
CA LEU A 120 -19.37 -20.23 18.32
C LEU A 120 -20.18 -21.53 18.49
N LYS A 121 -19.63 -22.54 19.18
CA LYS A 121 -20.25 -23.87 19.37
C LYS A 121 -20.61 -24.57 18.06
N ILE A 122 -19.82 -24.32 17.01
CA ILE A 122 -19.98 -24.96 15.70
C ILE A 122 -19.04 -26.18 15.63
N PRO A 123 -19.49 -27.37 15.20
CA PRO A 123 -18.61 -28.51 14.95
C PRO A 123 -17.61 -28.19 13.84
N VAL A 124 -16.32 -28.41 14.10
CA VAL A 124 -15.24 -28.14 13.16
C VAL A 124 -14.51 -29.42 12.77
N TYR A 125 -14.24 -29.59 11.47
CA TYR A 125 -13.45 -30.68 10.93
C TYR A 125 -12.20 -30.14 10.25
N LEU A 126 -11.04 -30.67 10.63
CA LEU A 126 -9.78 -30.31 9.99
C LEU A 126 -9.54 -31.16 8.74
N TYR A 127 -9.12 -30.53 7.63
CA TYR A 127 -8.91 -31.22 6.35
C TYR A 127 -7.55 -30.91 5.70
N GLU A 128 -7.21 -31.66 4.65
CA GLU A 128 -5.94 -31.59 3.91
C GLU A 128 -4.73 -31.69 4.85
N PHE A 129 -3.77 -30.75 4.81
CA PHE A 129 -2.56 -30.80 5.64
C PHE A 129 -2.84 -30.60 7.13
N ALA A 130 -4.03 -30.08 7.49
CA ALA A 130 -4.44 -29.91 8.88
C ALA A 130 -5.21 -31.13 9.42
N ALA A 131 -5.56 -32.10 8.57
CA ALA A 131 -6.36 -33.26 8.97
C ALA A 131 -5.65 -34.08 10.06
N THR A 132 -6.36 -34.32 11.15
CA THR A 132 -5.91 -35.18 12.27
C THR A 132 -6.04 -36.66 11.94
N ARG A 133 -6.95 -37.00 11.01
CA ARG A 133 -7.23 -38.35 10.55
C ARG A 133 -7.04 -38.50 9.04
N ALA A 134 -6.62 -39.67 8.60
CA ALA A 134 -6.32 -39.93 7.20
C ALA A 134 -7.56 -39.82 6.29
N ASP A 135 -8.73 -40.23 6.79
CA ASP A 135 -10.03 -40.16 6.12
C ASP A 135 -10.59 -38.73 5.97
N ARG A 136 -9.95 -37.73 6.62
CA ARG A 136 -10.32 -36.32 6.52
C ARG A 136 -9.42 -35.51 5.59
N ARG A 137 -8.37 -36.13 5.02
CA ARG A 137 -7.47 -35.41 4.11
C ARG A 137 -8.21 -34.92 2.86
N ASN A 138 -9.04 -35.76 2.26
CA ASN A 138 -9.79 -35.39 1.07
C ASN A 138 -11.15 -34.79 1.45
N LEU A 139 -11.39 -33.54 1.07
CA LEU A 139 -12.68 -32.86 1.30
C LEU A 139 -13.89 -33.69 0.86
N ALA A 140 -13.78 -34.46 -0.22
CA ALA A 140 -14.88 -35.29 -0.74
C ALA A 140 -15.28 -36.46 0.19
N GLN A 141 -14.40 -36.85 1.12
CA GLN A 141 -14.68 -37.88 2.14
C GLN A 141 -15.42 -37.29 3.34
N ILE A 142 -15.19 -36.00 3.65
CA ILE A 142 -15.92 -35.29 4.71
C ILE A 142 -17.31 -34.86 4.21
N ARG A 143 -17.38 -34.36 2.97
CA ARG A 143 -18.59 -33.82 2.38
C ARG A 143 -18.72 -34.22 0.91
N SER A 144 -19.86 -34.78 0.56
CA SER A 144 -20.17 -35.23 -0.80
C SER A 144 -21.60 -34.87 -1.20
N PRO A 145 -22.00 -35.00 -2.47
CA PRO A 145 -23.40 -34.82 -2.85
C PRO A 145 -24.39 -35.67 -2.06
N LYS A 146 -23.96 -36.83 -1.54
CA LYS A 146 -24.78 -37.76 -0.74
C LYS A 146 -24.66 -37.56 0.77
N PHE A 147 -23.72 -36.71 1.22
CA PHE A 147 -23.44 -36.50 2.64
C PHE A 147 -23.14 -35.03 2.88
N GLN A 148 -24.16 -34.30 3.35
CA GLN A 148 -24.18 -32.86 3.51
C GLN A 148 -24.79 -32.48 4.88
N TYR A 149 -25.18 -31.21 5.06
CA TYR A 149 -25.78 -30.68 6.29
C TYR A 149 -26.84 -31.61 6.92
N GLU A 150 -27.82 -32.10 6.14
CA GLU A 150 -28.91 -32.93 6.68
C GLU A 150 -28.39 -34.27 7.24
N GLN A 151 -27.59 -35.00 6.46
CA GLN A 151 -27.08 -36.31 6.89
C GLN A 151 -26.14 -36.16 8.08
N LEU A 152 -25.36 -35.08 8.12
CA LEU A 152 -24.49 -34.79 9.26
C LEU A 152 -25.32 -34.53 10.53
N LYS A 153 -26.39 -33.73 10.43
CA LYS A 153 -27.26 -33.39 11.56
C LYS A 153 -27.83 -34.63 12.23
N ASP A 154 -28.20 -35.64 11.44
CA ASP A 154 -28.75 -36.90 11.94
C ASP A 154 -27.67 -37.85 12.49
N ALA A 155 -26.50 -37.90 11.86
CA ALA A 155 -25.48 -38.92 12.14
C ALA A 155 -24.42 -38.49 13.18
N ILE A 156 -24.16 -37.20 13.37
CA ILE A 156 -23.03 -36.70 14.17
C ILE A 156 -23.05 -37.15 15.64
N GLN A 157 -24.23 -37.33 16.23
CA GLN A 157 -24.39 -37.75 17.62
C GLN A 157 -24.25 -39.26 17.82
N THR A 158 -24.42 -40.04 16.74
CA THR A 158 -24.52 -41.51 16.82
C THR A 158 -23.34 -42.23 16.20
N ASP A 159 -22.66 -41.64 15.21
CA ASP A 159 -21.48 -42.22 14.57
C ASP A 159 -20.18 -41.63 15.15
N PRO A 160 -19.37 -42.43 15.88
CA PRO A 160 -18.08 -41.99 16.41
C PRO A 160 -17.06 -41.57 15.33
N ASN A 161 -17.23 -42.00 14.08
CA ASN A 161 -16.34 -41.57 12.99
C ASN A 161 -16.55 -40.10 12.62
N LEU A 162 -17.73 -39.56 12.92
CA LEU A 162 -18.11 -38.18 12.67
C LEU A 162 -17.80 -37.26 13.85
N THR A 163 -17.12 -37.70 14.91
CA THR A 163 -16.75 -36.80 16.01
C THR A 163 -15.90 -35.62 15.50
N PRO A 164 -16.32 -34.36 15.68
CA PRO A 164 -15.58 -33.21 15.16
C PRO A 164 -14.21 -33.08 15.84
N ASP A 165 -13.27 -32.43 15.17
CA ASP A 165 -11.95 -32.12 15.74
C ASP A 165 -12.05 -31.10 16.87
N PHE A 166 -12.96 -30.12 16.71
CA PHE A 166 -13.27 -29.12 17.73
C PHE A 166 -14.77 -28.81 17.77
N GLY A 167 -15.23 -28.30 18.91
CA GLY A 167 -16.63 -27.95 19.12
C GLY A 167 -17.52 -29.15 19.48
N PRO A 168 -18.83 -28.92 19.70
CA PRO A 168 -19.74 -29.96 20.11
C PRO A 168 -20.07 -30.91 18.95
N ALA A 169 -20.33 -32.19 19.24
CA ALA A 169 -20.88 -33.15 18.29
C ALA A 169 -22.39 -32.93 18.07
N ILE A 170 -22.80 -31.68 17.83
CA ILE A 170 -24.18 -31.25 17.62
C ILE A 170 -24.18 -30.22 16.50
N VAL A 171 -25.04 -30.42 15.49
CA VAL A 171 -25.18 -29.49 14.36
C VAL A 171 -26.35 -28.55 14.62
N GLY A 172 -26.04 -27.27 14.79
CA GLY A 172 -27.03 -26.19 14.85
C GLY A 172 -27.33 -25.60 13.47
N ASP A 173 -28.02 -24.46 13.46
CA ASP A 173 -28.49 -23.80 12.24
C ASP A 173 -27.36 -23.23 11.38
N ALA A 174 -26.17 -23.02 11.96
CA ALA A 174 -24.97 -22.64 11.21
C ALA A 174 -24.28 -23.83 10.51
N GLY A 175 -24.73 -25.07 10.77
CA GLY A 175 -24.12 -26.28 10.23
C GLY A 175 -22.78 -26.64 10.87
N ALA A 176 -21.86 -27.13 10.05
CA ALA A 176 -20.49 -27.49 10.43
C ALA A 176 -19.46 -26.81 9.53
N CYS A 177 -18.27 -26.59 10.07
CA CYS A 177 -17.21 -25.83 9.43
C CYS A 177 -16.01 -26.73 9.11
N ILE A 178 -15.50 -26.69 7.87
CA ILE A 178 -14.33 -27.47 7.46
C ILE A 178 -13.15 -26.52 7.28
N ILE A 179 -12.15 -26.61 8.15
CA ILE A 179 -11.01 -25.69 8.18
C ILE A 179 -9.73 -26.45 7.85
N GLY A 180 -8.84 -25.89 7.04
CA GLY A 180 -7.60 -26.59 6.75
C GLY A 180 -6.55 -25.75 6.08
N ALA A 181 -5.42 -26.40 5.80
CA ALA A 181 -4.32 -25.80 5.08
C ALA A 181 -4.02 -26.62 3.84
N ARG A 182 -3.80 -25.96 2.70
CA ARG A 182 -3.52 -26.63 1.43
C ARG A 182 -2.61 -25.80 0.53
N LYS A 183 -2.08 -26.46 -0.50
CA LYS A 183 -1.39 -25.77 -1.60
C LYS A 183 -2.38 -24.90 -2.40
N PRO A 184 -1.89 -23.90 -3.16
CA PRO A 184 -2.71 -23.17 -4.13
C PRO A 184 -3.42 -24.16 -5.06
N LEU A 185 -4.69 -23.90 -5.33
CA LEU A 185 -5.52 -24.73 -6.19
C LEU A 185 -5.98 -23.87 -7.35
N ILE A 186 -5.82 -24.38 -8.57
CA ILE A 186 -6.28 -23.71 -9.78
C ILE A 186 -7.57 -24.38 -10.22
N ALA A 187 -8.67 -23.63 -10.17
CA ALA A 187 -9.95 -24.04 -10.73
C ALA A 187 -10.02 -23.55 -12.17
N PHE A 188 -10.06 -24.49 -13.12
CA PHE A 188 -9.99 -24.18 -14.55
C PHE A 188 -11.02 -25.01 -15.30
N ASN A 189 -11.76 -24.36 -16.17
CA ASN A 189 -12.80 -24.97 -16.98
C ASN A 189 -12.42 -24.91 -18.46
N VAL A 190 -12.69 -25.98 -19.19
CA VAL A 190 -12.45 -26.07 -20.64
C VAL A 190 -13.75 -26.37 -21.34
N PHE A 191 -14.18 -25.46 -22.20
CA PHE A 191 -15.39 -25.63 -23.01
C PHE A 191 -15.03 -26.31 -24.33
N LEU A 192 -15.83 -27.32 -24.67
CA LEU A 192 -15.74 -28.02 -25.94
C LEU A 192 -16.77 -27.42 -26.91
N ASN A 193 -16.49 -27.50 -28.20
CA ASN A 193 -17.38 -27.00 -29.26
C ASN A 193 -18.63 -27.90 -29.50
N THR A 194 -19.15 -28.53 -28.45
CA THR A 194 -20.29 -29.46 -28.48
C THR A 194 -21.15 -29.26 -27.24
N ASP A 195 -22.43 -29.59 -27.30
CA ASP A 195 -23.36 -29.68 -26.18
C ASP A 195 -23.40 -31.09 -25.56
N ASN A 196 -22.70 -32.07 -26.14
CA ASN A 196 -22.68 -33.44 -25.66
C ASN A 196 -21.82 -33.59 -24.39
N VAL A 197 -22.48 -33.50 -23.23
CA VAL A 197 -21.85 -33.63 -21.91
C VAL A 197 -21.16 -34.97 -21.68
N GLU A 198 -21.59 -36.05 -22.35
CA GLU A 198 -20.96 -37.37 -22.20
C GLU A 198 -19.51 -37.35 -22.66
N ILE A 199 -19.19 -36.55 -23.70
CA ILE A 199 -17.82 -36.38 -24.19
C ILE A 199 -16.97 -35.72 -23.11
N ALA A 200 -17.44 -34.62 -22.51
CA ALA A 200 -16.74 -33.96 -21.40
C ALA A 200 -16.57 -34.90 -20.19
N GLN A 201 -17.57 -35.73 -19.87
CA GLN A 201 -17.47 -36.71 -18.79
C GLN A 201 -16.44 -37.80 -19.08
N LYS A 202 -16.35 -38.29 -20.32
CA LYS A 202 -15.33 -39.28 -20.74
C LYS A 202 -13.93 -38.68 -20.65
N ILE A 203 -13.73 -37.46 -21.14
CA ILE A 203 -12.45 -36.74 -21.04
C ILE A 203 -12.08 -36.51 -19.57
N ALA A 204 -13.00 -36.02 -18.75
CA ALA A 204 -12.76 -35.82 -17.32
C ALA A 204 -12.36 -37.11 -16.59
N ARG A 205 -12.98 -38.25 -16.93
CA ARG A 205 -12.59 -39.58 -16.41
C ARG A 205 -11.19 -40.00 -16.90
N ALA A 206 -10.84 -39.70 -18.15
CA ALA A 206 -9.52 -40.05 -18.67
C ALA A 206 -8.39 -39.29 -17.96
N ILE A 207 -8.61 -38.02 -17.61
CA ILE A 207 -7.54 -37.16 -17.08
C ILE A 207 -7.46 -37.15 -15.55
N ARG A 208 -8.54 -37.39 -14.80
CA ARG A 208 -8.53 -37.20 -13.33
C ARG A 208 -7.78 -38.30 -12.56
N ALA A 209 -7.17 -37.92 -11.44
CA ALA A 209 -6.40 -38.81 -10.57
C ALA A 209 -7.18 -40.03 -10.09
N SER A 210 -8.46 -39.85 -9.73
CA SER A 210 -9.28 -40.92 -9.12
C SER A 210 -9.57 -42.10 -10.04
N THR A 211 -9.29 -41.96 -11.34
CA THR A 211 -9.45 -43.01 -12.35
C THR A 211 -8.11 -43.36 -13.02
N GLY A 212 -6.98 -42.99 -12.40
CA GLY A 212 -5.64 -43.33 -12.87
C GLY A 212 -5.03 -42.32 -13.86
N GLY A 213 -5.66 -41.16 -14.06
CA GLY A 213 -5.11 -40.08 -14.87
C GLY A 213 -4.01 -39.28 -14.15
N PHE A 214 -3.91 -37.99 -14.43
CA PHE A 214 -2.93 -37.10 -13.79
C PHE A 214 -3.10 -37.07 -12.27
N ALA A 215 -1.99 -37.29 -11.55
CA ALA A 215 -1.93 -37.03 -10.12
C ALA A 215 -2.31 -35.56 -9.84
N HIS A 216 -2.85 -35.30 -8.65
CA HIS A 216 -3.23 -33.95 -8.22
C HIS A 216 -4.29 -33.24 -9.10
N LEU A 217 -4.97 -33.96 -10.00
CA LEU A 217 -6.05 -33.43 -10.82
C LEU A 217 -7.40 -34.03 -10.42
N LYS A 218 -8.36 -33.18 -10.09
CA LYS A 218 -9.78 -33.56 -9.98
C LYS A 218 -10.50 -32.99 -11.20
N ALA A 219 -11.33 -33.78 -11.88
CA ALA A 219 -12.10 -33.32 -13.02
C ALA A 219 -13.48 -33.97 -13.10
N ALA A 220 -14.44 -33.22 -13.65
CA ALA A 220 -15.79 -33.65 -13.95
C ALA A 220 -16.31 -32.98 -15.24
N GLY A 221 -17.28 -33.60 -15.89
CA GLY A 221 -17.92 -33.08 -17.10
C GLY A 221 -19.31 -32.54 -16.79
N PHE A 222 -19.60 -31.33 -17.25
CA PHE A 222 -20.87 -30.63 -17.02
C PHE A 222 -21.43 -30.06 -18.33
N LEU A 223 -22.74 -29.80 -18.34
CA LEU A 223 -23.40 -29.01 -19.37
C LEU A 223 -23.67 -27.61 -18.79
N VAL A 224 -23.01 -26.59 -19.34
CA VAL A 224 -23.09 -25.22 -18.84
C VAL A 224 -23.39 -24.30 -20.02
N LYS A 225 -24.47 -23.50 -19.94
CA LYS A 225 -24.89 -22.58 -21.00
C LYS A 225 -25.00 -23.26 -22.38
N GLY A 226 -25.52 -24.48 -22.42
CA GLY A 226 -25.69 -25.28 -23.64
C GLY A 226 -24.39 -25.84 -24.23
N ARG A 227 -23.28 -25.83 -23.48
CA ARG A 227 -21.97 -26.34 -23.94
C ARG A 227 -21.39 -27.35 -22.95
N ALA A 228 -20.77 -28.38 -23.49
CA ALA A 228 -20.06 -29.38 -22.71
C ALA A 228 -18.76 -28.79 -22.17
N GLN A 229 -18.55 -28.91 -20.86
CA GLN A 229 -17.43 -28.33 -20.14
C GLN A 229 -16.70 -29.42 -19.35
N VAL A 230 -15.39 -29.49 -19.49
CA VAL A 230 -14.51 -30.22 -18.58
C VAL A 230 -14.08 -29.25 -17.47
N SER A 231 -14.70 -29.38 -16.30
CA SER A 231 -14.33 -28.60 -15.12
C SER A 231 -13.28 -29.35 -14.32
N MET A 232 -12.22 -28.68 -13.89
CA MET A 232 -11.12 -29.30 -13.16
C MET A 232 -10.51 -28.41 -12.09
N ASN A 233 -9.98 -29.08 -11.08
CA ASN A 233 -9.22 -28.48 -9.99
C ASN A 233 -7.83 -29.12 -9.96
N LEU A 234 -6.80 -28.31 -10.24
CA LEU A 234 -5.41 -28.68 -10.09
C LEU A 234 -5.00 -28.39 -8.65
N THR A 235 -4.83 -29.44 -7.86
CA THR A 235 -4.48 -29.35 -6.42
C THR A 235 -2.98 -29.15 -6.19
N ASP A 236 -2.15 -29.37 -7.22
CA ASP A 236 -0.73 -29.10 -7.23
C ASP A 236 -0.26 -28.87 -8.67
N TYR A 237 -0.24 -27.60 -9.09
CA TYR A 237 0.10 -27.22 -10.47
C TYR A 237 1.59 -27.40 -10.81
N HIS A 238 2.47 -27.52 -9.81
CA HIS A 238 3.88 -27.80 -10.06
C HIS A 238 4.11 -29.25 -10.48
N GLN A 239 3.36 -30.19 -9.90
CA GLN A 239 3.46 -31.61 -10.26
C GLN A 239 2.66 -31.93 -11.52
N THR A 240 1.50 -31.30 -11.68
CA THR A 240 0.64 -31.42 -12.86
C THR A 240 0.42 -30.03 -13.45
N PRO A 241 1.30 -29.57 -14.36
CA PRO A 241 1.19 -28.25 -14.98
C PRO A 241 -0.06 -28.09 -15.82
N LEU A 242 -0.64 -26.87 -15.77
CA LEU A 242 -1.89 -26.54 -16.46
C LEU A 242 -1.82 -26.84 -17.96
N PHE A 243 -0.72 -26.46 -18.63
CA PHE A 243 -0.56 -26.70 -20.07
C PHE A 243 -0.62 -28.18 -20.46
N ARG A 244 -0.08 -29.09 -19.63
CA ARG A 244 -0.11 -30.54 -19.89
C ARG A 244 -1.53 -31.08 -19.85
N VAL A 245 -2.33 -30.60 -18.90
CA VAL A 245 -3.73 -31.02 -18.78
C VAL A 245 -4.56 -30.49 -19.94
N ILE A 246 -4.34 -29.24 -20.36
CA ILE A 246 -4.99 -28.66 -21.55
C ILE A 246 -4.64 -29.44 -22.82
N GLU A 247 -3.37 -29.80 -23.00
CA GLU A 247 -2.93 -30.64 -24.12
C GLU A 247 -3.56 -32.04 -24.09
N ALA A 248 -3.66 -32.65 -22.91
CA ALA A 248 -4.32 -33.94 -22.76
C ALA A 248 -5.82 -33.84 -23.10
N ILE A 249 -6.51 -32.79 -22.65
CA ILE A 249 -7.90 -32.53 -23.02
C ILE A 249 -8.02 -32.32 -24.53
N ARG A 250 -7.11 -31.57 -25.15
CA ARG A 250 -7.09 -31.33 -26.59
C ARG A 250 -6.96 -32.64 -27.37
N ARG A 251 -6.05 -33.53 -26.96
CA ARG A 251 -5.86 -34.85 -27.58
C ARG A 251 -7.05 -35.79 -27.35
N GLU A 252 -7.60 -35.83 -26.14
CA GLU A 252 -8.77 -36.65 -25.85
C GLU A 252 -10.01 -36.14 -26.60
N ALA A 253 -10.20 -34.82 -26.71
CA ALA A 253 -11.27 -34.20 -27.49
C ALA A 253 -11.20 -34.59 -28.97
N GLN A 254 -10.01 -34.58 -29.57
CA GLN A 254 -9.80 -34.97 -30.96
C GLN A 254 -10.28 -36.39 -31.28
N ARG A 255 -10.19 -37.33 -30.32
CA ARG A 255 -10.68 -38.71 -30.48
C ARG A 255 -12.19 -38.78 -30.73
N TYR A 256 -12.92 -37.75 -30.32
CA TYR A 256 -14.36 -37.62 -30.49
C TYR A 256 -14.74 -36.63 -31.59
N GLY A 257 -13.77 -36.12 -32.37
CA GLY A 257 -14.02 -35.13 -33.42
C GLY A 257 -14.42 -33.75 -32.90
N VAL A 258 -14.17 -33.47 -31.62
CA VAL A 258 -14.44 -32.16 -30.99
C VAL A 258 -13.12 -31.48 -30.62
N PHE A 259 -13.17 -30.17 -30.39
CA PHE A 259 -12.04 -29.36 -30.01
C PHE A 259 -12.39 -28.44 -28.85
N ILE A 260 -11.35 -27.91 -28.22
CA ILE A 260 -11.48 -26.88 -27.19
C ILE A 260 -11.90 -25.59 -27.88
N GLU A 261 -13.09 -25.10 -27.57
CA GLU A 261 -13.58 -23.81 -28.06
C GLU A 261 -13.01 -22.66 -27.25
N SER A 262 -13.04 -22.79 -25.92
CA SER A 262 -12.56 -21.76 -25.00
C SER A 262 -12.20 -22.36 -23.64
N SER A 263 -11.66 -21.55 -22.76
CA SER A 263 -11.36 -21.94 -21.38
C SER A 263 -11.59 -20.77 -20.43
N GLU A 264 -11.79 -21.08 -19.15
CA GLU A 264 -12.17 -20.13 -18.13
C GLU A 264 -11.43 -20.45 -16.83
N LEU A 265 -10.74 -19.44 -16.28
CA LEU A 265 -10.19 -19.49 -14.93
C LEU A 265 -11.28 -19.10 -13.94
N ILE A 266 -11.47 -19.89 -12.89
CA ILE A 266 -12.40 -19.57 -11.79
C ILE A 266 -11.61 -19.04 -10.61
N GLY A 267 -11.82 -17.76 -10.28
CA GLY A 267 -11.12 -17.04 -9.23
C GLY A 267 -9.69 -16.65 -9.64
N LEU A 268 -8.76 -16.74 -8.70
CA LEU A 268 -7.36 -16.37 -8.89
C LEU A 268 -6.48 -17.62 -9.03
N ALA A 269 -5.37 -17.48 -9.76
CA ALA A 269 -4.36 -18.53 -9.88
C ALA A 269 -2.94 -17.95 -9.75
N PRO A 270 -1.98 -18.75 -9.26
CA PRO A 270 -0.58 -18.33 -9.20
C PRO A 270 -0.03 -18.01 -10.59
N GLN A 271 0.65 -16.87 -10.71
CA GLN A 271 1.26 -16.41 -11.96
C GLN A 271 2.16 -17.48 -12.60
N ALA A 272 2.94 -18.21 -11.78
CA ALA A 272 3.85 -19.25 -12.24
C ALA A 272 3.18 -20.31 -13.14
N ALA A 273 1.91 -20.66 -12.88
CA ALA A 273 1.20 -21.63 -13.71
C ALA A 273 1.00 -21.18 -15.17
N PHE A 274 0.92 -19.87 -15.40
CA PHE A 274 0.80 -19.29 -16.74
C PHE A 274 2.17 -19.04 -17.38
N ILE A 275 3.18 -18.72 -16.58
CA ILE A 275 4.57 -18.61 -17.04
C ILE A 275 5.04 -19.96 -17.60
N ASP A 276 4.81 -21.05 -16.85
CA ASP A 276 5.13 -22.42 -17.28
C ASP A 276 4.43 -22.77 -18.60
N ALA A 277 3.18 -22.32 -18.78
CA ALA A 277 2.44 -22.53 -20.01
C ALA A 277 3.02 -21.70 -21.17
N ALA A 278 3.35 -20.42 -20.95
CA ALA A 278 3.93 -19.55 -21.96
C ALA A 278 5.28 -20.10 -22.43
N GLU A 279 6.15 -20.50 -21.50
CA GLU A 279 7.44 -21.13 -21.81
C GLU A 279 7.24 -22.40 -22.64
N TRP A 280 6.30 -23.26 -22.25
CA TRP A 280 6.02 -24.50 -22.98
C TRP A 280 5.46 -24.27 -24.39
N TYR A 281 4.49 -23.37 -24.58
CA TYR A 281 3.90 -23.15 -25.90
C TYR A 281 4.82 -22.35 -26.84
N MET A 282 5.59 -21.41 -26.29
CA MET A 282 6.44 -20.52 -27.09
C MET A 282 7.86 -21.07 -27.30
N GLN A 283 8.25 -22.12 -26.57
CA GLN A 283 9.57 -22.75 -26.68
C GLN A 283 10.72 -21.75 -26.47
N LEU A 284 10.58 -20.88 -25.46
CA LEU A 284 11.53 -19.81 -25.21
C LEU A 284 12.82 -20.37 -24.58
N GLU A 285 13.91 -20.35 -25.35
CA GLU A 285 15.21 -20.81 -24.87
C GLU A 285 15.77 -19.85 -23.80
N GLY A 286 16.17 -20.42 -22.65
CA GLY A 286 16.76 -19.64 -21.55
C GLY A 286 15.80 -18.65 -20.89
N PHE A 287 14.48 -18.82 -21.07
CA PHE A 287 13.50 -17.96 -20.45
C PHE A 287 13.46 -18.14 -18.94
N THR A 288 13.31 -17.02 -18.24
CA THR A 288 13.19 -16.97 -16.78
C THR A 288 12.11 -15.98 -16.41
N ALA A 289 11.41 -16.19 -15.30
CA ALA A 289 10.38 -15.25 -14.83
C ALA A 289 10.91 -13.80 -14.67
N ASP A 290 12.21 -13.61 -14.40
CA ASP A 290 12.87 -12.28 -14.31
C ASP A 290 12.86 -11.49 -15.65
N GLN A 291 12.57 -12.14 -16.78
CA GLN A 291 12.43 -11.47 -18.08
C GLN A 291 11.02 -10.90 -18.30
N LEU A 292 10.05 -11.21 -17.42
CA LEU A 292 8.75 -10.56 -17.41
C LEU A 292 8.87 -9.21 -16.72
N LEU A 293 8.47 -8.15 -17.42
CA LEU A 293 8.65 -6.76 -16.97
C LEU A 293 8.03 -6.53 -15.58
N GLU A 294 6.80 -6.99 -15.37
CA GLU A 294 6.07 -6.82 -14.10
C GLU A 294 6.72 -7.60 -12.96
N VAL A 295 7.26 -8.80 -13.23
CA VAL A 295 8.01 -9.58 -12.24
C VAL A 295 9.30 -8.86 -11.88
N ARG A 296 10.02 -8.31 -12.87
CA ARG A 296 11.26 -7.58 -12.63
C ARG A 296 11.02 -6.26 -11.91
N ILE A 297 9.94 -5.55 -12.22
CA ILE A 297 9.50 -4.34 -11.51
C ILE A 297 9.16 -4.70 -10.07
N ALA A 298 8.29 -5.69 -9.83
CA ALA A 298 7.91 -6.10 -8.47
C ALA A 298 9.13 -6.56 -7.66
N LYS A 299 10.08 -7.25 -8.30
CA LYS A 299 11.36 -7.63 -7.70
C LYS A 299 12.24 -6.42 -7.42
N ALA A 300 12.34 -5.45 -8.34
CA ALA A 300 13.08 -4.21 -8.14
C ALA A 300 12.48 -3.33 -7.03
N GLU A 301 11.15 -3.26 -6.94
CA GLU A 301 10.43 -2.60 -5.84
C GLU A 301 10.66 -3.33 -4.51
N ALA A 302 10.62 -4.67 -4.53
CA ALA A 302 10.91 -5.50 -3.36
C ALA A 302 12.38 -5.41 -2.94
N GLU A 303 13.31 -5.34 -3.88
CA GLU A 303 14.75 -5.10 -3.70
C GLU A 303 14.97 -3.68 -3.15
N ALA A 304 14.31 -2.66 -3.69
CA ALA A 304 14.35 -1.29 -3.16
C ALA A 304 13.76 -1.21 -1.75
N ALA A 305 12.73 -2.01 -1.44
CA ALA A 305 12.10 -2.07 -0.13
C ALA A 305 12.84 -2.98 0.89
N GLN A 306 13.71 -3.89 0.42
CA GLN A 306 14.45 -4.86 1.25
C GLN A 306 15.96 -4.68 1.25
N ALA A 307 16.49 -3.83 0.37
CA ALA A 307 17.89 -3.48 0.38
C ALA A 307 18.24 -3.11 1.83
N PRO A 308 19.25 -3.78 2.44
CA PRO A 308 19.98 -3.14 3.50
C PRO A 308 20.36 -1.76 2.96
N LEU A 309 20.27 -0.70 3.78
CA LEU A 309 21.12 0.47 3.57
C LEU A 309 22.50 -0.07 3.14
N ALA A 310 22.88 0.20 1.89
CA ALA A 310 23.90 -0.57 1.18
C ALA A 310 25.15 -0.80 2.04
N GLN A 311 25.65 -2.04 2.07
CA GLN A 311 26.95 -2.35 2.62
C GLN A 311 28.02 -1.53 1.87
N GLU A 312 28.68 -0.67 2.64
CA GLU A 312 30.05 -0.17 2.53
C GLU A 312 30.74 -0.33 1.16
N GLU A 313 30.62 0.72 0.32
CA GLU A 313 31.76 1.18 -0.48
C GLU A 313 32.84 1.74 0.48
N PRO A 314 34.14 1.62 0.12
CA PRO A 314 35.26 1.83 1.05
C PRO A 314 35.17 3.19 1.75
N PRO A 315 35.61 3.29 3.02
CA PRO A 315 35.19 4.34 3.93
C PRO A 315 35.46 5.71 3.33
N LEU A 316 34.41 6.35 2.83
CA LEU A 316 34.38 7.79 2.76
C LEU A 316 34.30 8.27 4.23
N PRO A 317 35.16 9.20 4.65
CA PRO A 317 35.42 9.49 6.06
C PRO A 317 34.14 9.59 6.90
N GLN A 318 34.14 8.92 8.07
CA GLN A 318 33.02 8.76 9.01
C GLN A 318 32.29 10.06 9.43
N GLU A 319 32.82 11.22 9.07
CA GLU A 319 32.20 12.53 9.29
C GLU A 319 31.04 12.83 8.32
N ALA A 320 30.85 11.99 7.29
CA ALA A 320 29.89 12.25 6.23
C ALA A 320 28.44 11.77 6.48
N THR A 321 28.20 10.76 7.32
CA THR A 321 26.90 10.06 7.43
C THR A 321 26.10 10.34 8.72
N SER A 322 26.60 11.20 9.61
CA SER A 322 25.90 11.58 10.84
C SER A 322 24.70 12.55 10.65
N ALA A 323 24.35 12.93 9.41
CA ALA A 323 23.42 14.05 9.18
C ALA A 323 22.35 13.83 8.09
N MET A 324 21.94 12.59 7.78
CA MET A 324 20.71 12.38 6.99
C MET A 324 19.53 12.05 7.92
N ILE A 325 18.66 13.05 8.12
CA ILE A 325 17.40 12.89 8.85
C ILE A 325 16.48 12.00 8.00
N ASN A 326 16.19 10.79 8.48
CA ASN A 326 15.22 9.91 7.84
C ASN A 326 13.79 10.43 8.06
N VAL A 327 13.21 11.09 7.04
CA VAL A 327 11.88 11.71 7.08
C VAL A 327 10.76 10.66 7.31
N SER A 328 10.97 9.40 6.92
CA SER A 328 10.03 8.30 7.20
C SER A 328 10.11 7.75 8.63
N SER A 329 11.17 8.10 9.37
CA SER A 329 11.34 7.83 10.81
C SER A 329 10.87 9.00 11.70
N LEU A 330 10.33 10.06 11.10
CA LEU A 330 9.66 11.10 11.84
C LEU A 330 8.33 10.51 12.33
N ASP A 331 8.29 10.15 13.62
CA ASP A 331 7.10 9.84 14.42
C ASP A 331 5.91 10.75 14.02
N GLN A 332 4.65 10.34 14.25
CA GLN A 332 3.49 11.20 14.01
C GLN A 332 3.61 12.57 14.72
N SER A 333 4.42 12.66 15.79
CA SER A 333 4.84 13.89 16.48
C SER A 333 5.86 14.78 15.74
N ARG A 334 6.44 14.31 14.63
CA ARG A 334 7.54 14.93 13.86
C ARG A 334 7.20 15.23 12.40
N ARG A 335 5.99 14.90 11.92
CA ARG A 335 5.46 15.55 10.70
C ARG A 335 5.36 17.05 11.00
N PRO A 336 5.70 17.97 10.08
CA PRO A 336 5.44 19.40 10.30
C PRO A 336 3.93 19.73 10.23
N SER A 337 3.05 18.73 10.45
CA SER A 337 1.60 18.86 10.39
C SER A 337 1.10 19.83 11.44
N ALA A 338 1.72 19.92 12.62
CA ALA A 338 1.31 20.89 13.64
C ALA A 338 1.39 22.35 13.13
N PHE A 339 2.46 22.71 12.41
CA PHE A 339 2.60 24.06 11.83
C PHE A 339 1.67 24.25 10.63
N VAL A 340 1.60 23.27 9.73
CA VAL A 340 0.72 23.33 8.55
C VAL A 340 -0.76 23.41 8.95
N GLU A 341 -1.19 22.63 9.94
CA GLU A 341 -2.53 22.69 10.52
C GLU A 341 -2.77 24.00 11.27
N ALA A 342 -1.75 24.58 11.90
CA ALA A 342 -1.87 25.89 12.54
C ALA A 342 -2.11 26.99 11.51
N VAL A 343 -1.40 26.97 10.38
CA VAL A 343 -1.62 27.89 9.24
C VAL A 343 -3.00 27.69 8.60
N ALA A 344 -3.48 26.44 8.52
CA ALA A 344 -4.76 26.11 7.89
C ALA A 344 -6.00 26.41 8.75
N LYS A 345 -5.83 26.74 10.04
CA LYS A 345 -6.94 27.10 10.93
C LYS A 345 -7.48 28.49 10.58
N ASP A 346 -8.77 28.70 10.80
CA ASP A 346 -9.44 30.01 10.69
C ASP A 346 -9.04 30.95 11.85
N LYS A 347 -7.74 31.29 11.91
CA LYS A 347 -7.10 32.15 12.91
C LYS A 347 -6.08 33.05 12.21
N ALA A 348 -5.85 34.24 12.77
CA ALA A 348 -4.93 35.22 12.19
C ALA A 348 -3.43 34.83 12.25
N LEU A 349 -3.05 33.82 13.05
CA LEU A 349 -1.66 33.40 13.27
C LEU A 349 -1.56 31.86 13.43
N PRO A 350 -0.48 31.23 12.93
CA PRO A 350 0.58 31.79 12.07
C PRO A 350 0.08 32.12 10.66
N GLY A 351 0.54 33.26 10.10
CA GLY A 351 0.07 33.79 8.82
C GLY A 351 1.15 33.78 7.72
N GLY A 352 0.91 34.56 6.65
CA GLY A 352 1.80 34.60 5.47
C GLY A 352 3.25 35.00 5.77
N GLY A 353 3.48 35.92 6.72
CA GLY A 353 4.84 36.32 7.14
C GLY A 353 5.63 35.17 7.78
N SER A 354 4.99 34.44 8.69
CA SER A 354 5.52 33.24 9.34
C SER A 354 5.86 32.13 8.34
N VAL A 355 5.00 31.93 7.32
CA VAL A 355 5.24 30.95 6.24
C VAL A 355 6.39 31.40 5.34
N ALA A 356 6.49 32.69 5.02
CA ALA A 356 7.60 33.23 4.24
C ALA A 356 8.94 33.05 4.97
N ALA A 357 8.99 33.33 6.28
CA ALA A 357 10.18 33.08 7.10
C ALA A 357 10.59 31.61 7.11
N LEU A 358 9.64 30.69 7.26
CA LEU A 358 9.90 29.25 7.20
C LEU A 358 10.39 28.80 5.81
N ALA A 359 9.81 29.35 4.73
CA ALA A 359 10.26 29.07 3.37
C ALA A 359 11.72 29.50 3.16
N GLY A 360 12.11 30.66 3.69
CA GLY A 360 13.51 31.10 3.70
C GLY A 360 14.42 30.17 4.50
N ALA A 361 13.98 29.71 5.67
CA ALA A 361 14.75 28.78 6.50
C ALA A 361 14.97 27.43 5.78
N LEU A 362 13.95 26.93 5.06
CA LEU A 362 14.07 25.72 4.24
C LEU A 362 15.02 25.93 3.05
N ALA A 363 15.02 27.12 2.44
CA ALA A 363 15.99 27.46 1.40
C ALA A 363 17.43 27.41 1.94
N ALA A 364 17.69 28.05 3.08
CA ALA A 364 19.00 28.02 3.75
C ALA A 364 19.42 26.59 4.14
N ALA A 365 18.48 25.76 4.60
CA ALA A 365 18.74 24.36 4.93
C ALA A 365 19.14 23.52 3.69
N LEU A 366 18.49 23.72 2.55
CA LEU A 366 18.86 23.06 1.29
C LEU A 366 20.24 23.49 0.83
N VAL A 367 20.56 24.80 0.88
CA VAL A 367 21.90 25.31 0.56
C VAL A 367 22.96 24.71 1.48
N GLN A 368 22.71 24.68 2.78
CA GLN A 368 23.60 24.06 3.78
C GLN A 368 23.84 22.58 3.44
N MET A 369 22.79 21.84 3.08
CA MET A 369 22.88 20.43 2.68
C MET A 369 23.73 20.26 1.42
N VAL A 370 23.47 21.03 0.35
CA VAL A 370 24.23 20.92 -0.92
C VAL A 370 25.70 21.26 -0.69
N ALA A 371 26.00 22.35 0.01
CA ALA A 371 27.38 22.71 0.34
C ALA A 371 28.05 21.62 1.20
N GLY A 372 27.36 21.08 2.20
CA GLY A 372 27.85 19.99 3.04
C GLY A 372 28.12 18.69 2.28
N LEU A 373 27.26 18.31 1.32
CA LEU A 373 27.49 17.18 0.42
C LEU A 373 28.69 17.42 -0.51
N THR A 374 28.91 18.67 -0.91
CA THR A 374 30.03 19.06 -1.77
C THR A 374 31.37 18.93 -1.05
N VAL A 375 31.46 19.42 0.20
CA VAL A 375 32.66 19.28 1.05
C VAL A 375 33.07 17.81 1.24
N LYS A 376 32.11 16.88 1.27
CA LYS A 376 32.36 15.45 1.50
C LYS A 376 32.90 14.69 0.28
N LYS A 377 32.98 15.32 -0.90
CA LYS A 377 33.37 14.65 -2.14
C LYS A 377 34.78 15.09 -2.59
N PRO A 378 35.75 14.16 -2.74
CA PRO A 378 37.12 14.48 -3.14
C PRO A 378 37.24 15.22 -4.48
N ARG A 379 36.32 14.95 -5.43
CA ARG A 379 36.30 15.61 -6.75
C ARG A 379 36.13 17.13 -6.70
N TYR A 380 35.68 17.69 -5.57
CA TYR A 380 35.47 19.13 -5.39
C TYR A 380 36.50 19.77 -4.45
N ALA A 381 37.68 19.15 -4.24
CA ALA A 381 38.69 19.61 -3.28
C ALA A 381 39.03 21.11 -3.40
N GLU A 382 39.16 21.63 -4.62
CA GLU A 382 39.45 23.05 -4.89
C GLU A 382 38.34 24.00 -4.39
N LYS A 383 37.13 23.50 -4.17
CA LYS A 383 35.96 24.27 -3.73
C LYS A 383 35.64 24.07 -2.24
N HIS A 384 36.39 23.26 -1.51
CA HIS A 384 36.06 22.90 -0.12
C HIS A 384 36.01 24.11 0.82
N GLU A 385 36.97 25.04 0.76
CA GLU A 385 36.97 26.23 1.64
C GLU A 385 35.81 27.19 1.36
N GLN A 386 35.48 27.37 0.07
CA GLN A 386 34.29 28.11 -0.33
C GLN A 386 33.02 27.44 0.21
N MET A 387 32.89 26.12 0.06
CA MET A 387 31.70 25.38 0.52
C MET A 387 31.58 25.33 2.04
N LYS A 388 32.68 25.27 2.80
CA LYS A 388 32.65 25.39 4.28
C LYS A 388 32.14 26.76 4.72
N THR A 389 32.58 27.83 4.06
CA THR A 389 32.08 29.19 4.31
C THR A 389 30.57 29.27 4.03
N ILE A 390 30.11 28.64 2.94
CA ILE A 390 28.69 28.58 2.61
C ILE A 390 27.89 27.80 3.66
N VAL A 391 28.39 26.66 4.16
CA VAL A 391 27.73 25.88 5.24
C VAL A 391 27.51 26.75 6.48
N GLN A 392 28.52 27.48 6.94
CA GLN A 392 28.42 28.34 8.13
C GLN A 392 27.42 29.48 7.95
N ARG A 393 27.46 30.14 6.78
CA ARG A 393 26.51 31.22 6.46
C ARG A 393 25.09 30.71 6.35
N ALA A 394 24.89 29.56 5.69
CA ALA A 394 23.59 28.94 5.52
C ALA A 394 22.99 28.43 6.85
N GLU A 395 23.82 27.91 7.76
CA GLU A 395 23.41 27.54 9.11
C GLU A 395 22.94 28.76 9.91
N SER A 396 23.74 29.83 9.93
CA SER A 396 23.36 31.09 10.60
C SER A 396 22.08 31.70 10.00
N LEU A 397 21.91 31.63 8.68
CA LEU A 397 20.69 32.07 8.01
C LEU A 397 19.47 31.26 8.42
N ARG A 398 19.60 29.93 8.46
CA ARG A 398 18.53 29.03 8.85
C ARG A 398 18.03 29.34 10.26
N GLU A 399 18.93 29.54 11.22
CA GLU A 399 18.56 29.89 12.60
C GLU A 399 17.86 31.25 12.68
N ARG A 400 18.44 32.30 12.07
CA ARG A 400 17.84 33.65 12.05
C ARG A 400 16.47 33.68 11.36
N LEU A 401 16.26 32.87 10.32
CA LEU A 401 14.99 32.76 9.61
C LEU A 401 13.95 31.99 10.43
N LEU A 402 14.35 30.97 11.19
CA LEU A 402 13.47 30.30 12.15
C LEU A 402 13.06 31.24 13.29
N ASP A 403 13.99 32.05 13.81
CA ASP A 403 13.66 33.08 14.80
C ASP A 403 12.65 34.09 14.24
N ASN A 404 12.75 34.45 12.96
CA ASN A 404 11.78 35.34 12.32
C ASN A 404 10.37 34.75 12.25
N VAL A 405 10.18 33.42 12.25
CA VAL A 405 8.85 32.80 12.34
C VAL A 405 8.19 33.18 13.67
N VAL A 406 8.95 33.12 14.77
CA VAL A 406 8.47 33.48 16.11
C VAL A 406 8.28 34.99 16.22
N ARG A 407 9.25 35.77 15.72
CA ARG A 407 9.18 37.24 15.75
C ARG A 407 7.99 37.79 14.98
N ASP A 408 7.59 37.16 13.86
CA ASP A 408 6.40 37.57 13.09
C ASP A 408 5.12 37.40 13.91
N VAL A 409 4.97 36.25 14.57
CA VAL A 409 3.85 35.95 15.48
C VAL A 409 3.81 36.96 16.64
N ASP A 410 4.95 37.23 17.26
CA ASP A 410 5.03 38.12 18.42
C ASP A 410 4.81 39.59 18.04
N ALA A 411 5.36 40.04 16.91
CA ALA A 411 5.16 41.40 16.40
C ALA A 411 3.68 41.63 16.04
N PHE A 412 3.03 40.67 15.38
CA PHE A 412 1.60 40.76 15.10
C PHE A 412 0.76 40.78 16.37
N ARG A 413 1.08 39.92 17.36
CA ARG A 413 0.37 39.92 18.66
C ARG A 413 0.48 41.27 19.35
N ALA A 414 1.68 41.84 19.44
CA ALA A 414 1.92 43.13 20.07
C ALA A 414 1.20 44.29 19.34
N LEU A 415 1.14 44.25 18.00
CA LEU A 415 0.37 45.21 17.22
C LEU A 415 -1.12 45.10 17.51
N MET A 416 -1.68 43.89 17.54
CA MET A 416 -3.10 43.66 17.84
C MET A 416 -3.47 44.02 19.28
N GLU A 417 -2.57 43.83 20.23
CA GLU A 417 -2.75 44.29 21.62
C GLU A 417 -2.83 45.82 21.68
N THR A 418 -1.99 46.51 20.91
CA THR A 418 -2.01 47.97 20.81
C THR A 418 -3.29 48.49 20.16
N VAL A 419 -3.79 47.80 19.13
CA VAL A 419 -5.08 48.11 18.47
C VAL A 419 -6.25 48.00 19.46
N ARG A 420 -6.15 47.18 20.51
CA ARG A 420 -7.20 46.97 21.52
C ARG A 420 -7.20 47.98 22.67
N LEU A 421 -6.19 48.86 22.79
CA LEU A 421 -6.18 49.90 23.81
C LEU A 421 -7.41 50.84 23.71
N PRO A 422 -7.82 51.54 24.77
CA PRO A 422 -8.87 52.56 24.67
C PRO A 422 -8.49 53.65 23.66
N GLN A 423 -9.47 54.23 22.94
CA GLN A 423 -9.20 55.27 21.93
C GLN A 423 -8.61 56.55 22.52
N ASP A 424 -8.90 56.82 23.79
CA ASP A 424 -8.47 57.96 24.58
C ASP A 424 -7.15 57.73 25.33
N ASP A 425 -6.53 56.56 25.18
CA ASP A 425 -5.23 56.27 25.76
C ASP A 425 -4.14 57.16 25.11
N PRO A 426 -3.43 57.99 25.89
CA PRO A 426 -2.46 58.95 25.36
C PRO A 426 -1.23 58.29 24.72
N GLU A 427 -0.93 57.03 25.05
CA GLU A 427 0.21 56.30 24.48
C GLU A 427 -0.17 55.52 23.21
N ARG A 428 -1.47 55.33 22.93
CA ARG A 428 -1.98 54.46 21.86
C ARG A 428 -1.41 54.80 20.49
N LEU A 429 -1.43 56.07 20.07
CA LEU A 429 -0.96 56.46 18.74
C LEU A 429 0.55 56.22 18.57
N THR A 430 1.33 56.63 19.57
CA THR A 430 2.79 56.44 19.59
C THR A 430 3.16 54.96 19.54
N LEU A 431 2.51 54.14 20.38
CA LEU A 431 2.71 52.70 20.39
C LEU A 431 2.28 52.06 19.07
N LEU A 432 1.16 52.50 18.47
CA LEU A 432 0.67 51.92 17.22
C LEU A 432 1.68 52.14 16.09
N VAL A 433 2.21 53.36 15.94
CA VAL A 433 3.28 53.65 14.98
C VAL A 433 4.50 52.78 15.25
N GLN A 434 4.98 52.74 16.50
CA GLN A 434 6.15 51.95 16.88
C GLN A 434 5.98 50.45 16.58
N ARG A 435 4.82 49.86 16.94
CA ARG A 435 4.52 48.45 16.71
C ARG A 435 4.32 48.12 15.24
N THR A 436 3.75 49.03 14.45
CA THR A 436 3.61 48.87 13.00
C THR A 436 4.98 48.80 12.33
N PHE A 437 5.90 49.71 12.64
CA PHE A 437 7.25 49.66 12.08
C PHE A 437 8.03 48.42 12.57
N SER A 438 7.90 48.05 13.85
CA SER A 438 8.48 46.80 14.36
C SER A 438 7.94 45.56 13.63
N ALA A 439 6.65 45.55 13.28
CA ALA A 439 6.02 44.47 12.51
C ALA A 439 6.42 44.48 11.03
N ALA A 440 6.76 45.64 10.45
CA ALA A 440 7.29 45.75 9.09
C ALA A 440 8.77 45.36 9.00
N GLU A 441 9.54 45.55 10.07
CA GLU A 441 10.97 45.18 10.14
C GLU A 441 11.20 43.67 10.04
N VAL A 442 10.29 42.84 10.58
CA VAL A 442 10.43 41.38 10.55
C VAL A 442 10.39 40.84 9.11
N PRO A 443 9.38 41.15 8.27
CA PRO A 443 9.39 40.73 6.88
C PRO A 443 10.53 41.36 6.05
N LEU A 444 10.96 42.59 6.35
CA LEU A 444 12.15 43.17 5.71
C LEU A 444 13.41 42.35 6.01
N SER A 445 13.59 41.93 7.26
CA SER A 445 14.67 41.02 7.69
C SER A 445 14.58 39.67 6.96
N VAL A 446 13.38 39.10 6.81
CA VAL A 446 13.16 37.86 6.04
C VAL A 446 13.56 38.05 4.57
N CYS A 447 13.21 39.17 3.94
CA CYS A 447 13.62 39.49 2.57
C CYS A 447 15.14 39.55 2.41
N GLN A 448 15.83 40.25 3.31
CA GLN A 448 17.30 40.39 3.27
C GLN A 448 17.99 39.03 3.44
N GLN A 449 17.57 38.26 4.44
CA GLN A 449 18.15 36.96 4.77
C GLN A 449 17.85 35.92 3.67
N SER A 450 16.66 35.96 3.09
CA SER A 450 16.30 35.06 1.99
C SER A 450 17.02 35.42 0.70
N LEU A 451 17.32 36.71 0.45
CA LEU A 451 18.18 37.11 -0.67
C LEU A 451 19.60 36.54 -0.48
N GLU A 452 20.16 36.62 0.73
CA GLU A 452 21.45 36.01 1.03
C GLU A 452 21.41 34.47 0.80
N ALA A 453 20.33 33.79 1.20
CA ALA A 453 20.15 32.37 0.93
C ALA A 453 20.07 32.06 -0.59
N LEU A 454 19.45 32.94 -1.37
CA LEU A 454 19.38 32.81 -2.84
C LEU A 454 20.74 33.02 -3.52
N GLU A 455 21.54 33.97 -3.04
CA GLU A 455 22.92 34.18 -3.47
C GLU A 455 23.78 32.94 -3.20
N LEU A 456 23.69 32.38 -2.00
CA LEU A 456 24.38 31.13 -1.67
C LEU A 456 23.86 29.95 -2.51
N SER A 457 22.57 29.95 -2.86
CA SER A 457 22.02 28.93 -3.78
C SER A 457 22.66 29.00 -5.16
N ALA A 458 22.88 30.20 -5.69
CA ALA A 458 23.57 30.39 -6.96
C ALA A 458 25.00 29.85 -6.93
N GLU A 459 25.73 30.10 -5.84
CA GLU A 459 27.08 29.58 -5.63
C GLU A 459 27.13 28.05 -5.60
N VAL A 460 26.19 27.40 -4.90
CA VAL A 460 26.15 25.93 -4.85
C VAL A 460 25.61 25.29 -6.14
N VAL A 461 24.78 25.99 -6.93
CA VAL A 461 24.42 25.52 -8.27
C VAL A 461 25.61 25.59 -9.22
N GLU A 462 26.48 26.58 -9.10
CA GLU A 462 27.63 26.74 -10.00
C GLU A 462 28.82 25.86 -9.60
N HIS A 463 29.09 25.73 -8.30
CA HIS A 463 30.31 25.09 -7.80
C HIS A 463 30.05 23.86 -6.92
N GLY A 464 28.81 23.62 -6.53
CA GLY A 464 28.42 22.52 -5.63
C GLY A 464 28.32 21.16 -6.33
N ASN A 465 27.83 20.17 -5.60
CA ASN A 465 27.66 18.81 -6.06
C ASN A 465 26.60 18.70 -7.16
N GLU A 466 26.99 18.20 -8.34
CA GLU A 466 26.12 18.03 -9.51
C GLU A 466 24.88 17.18 -9.23
N ASN A 467 25.02 16.17 -8.37
CA ASN A 467 23.91 15.28 -8.03
C ASN A 467 22.87 15.92 -7.10
N ALA A 468 23.15 17.13 -6.59
CA ALA A 468 22.28 17.87 -5.67
C ALA A 468 21.88 19.23 -6.27
N VAL A 469 22.06 19.43 -7.59
CA VAL A 469 21.64 20.66 -8.28
C VAL A 469 20.12 20.88 -8.17
N SER A 470 19.33 19.80 -8.19
CA SER A 470 17.87 19.89 -7.97
C SER A 470 17.54 20.49 -6.60
N ASP A 471 18.26 20.10 -5.55
CA ASP A 471 18.03 20.61 -4.19
C ASP A 471 18.36 22.10 -4.09
N ALA A 472 19.43 22.54 -4.75
CA ALA A 472 19.79 23.95 -4.82
C ALA A 472 18.76 24.77 -5.62
N VAL A 473 18.25 24.25 -6.74
CA VAL A 473 17.16 24.88 -7.51
C VAL A 473 15.90 25.03 -6.66
N VAL A 474 15.50 23.99 -5.91
CA VAL A 474 14.39 24.09 -4.96
C VAL A 474 14.68 25.16 -3.91
N GLY A 475 15.91 25.20 -3.36
CA GLY A 475 16.34 26.24 -2.44
C GLY A 475 16.19 27.66 -3.02
N ALA A 476 16.56 27.86 -4.29
CA ALA A 476 16.41 29.15 -4.96
C ALA A 476 14.94 29.57 -5.12
N HIS A 477 14.06 28.65 -5.50
CA HIS A 477 12.62 28.93 -5.59
C HIS A 477 12.00 29.23 -4.22
N MET A 478 12.39 28.48 -3.18
CA MET A 478 11.92 28.70 -1.81
C MET A 478 12.37 30.06 -1.28
N ALA A 479 13.61 30.46 -1.53
CA ALA A 479 14.12 31.78 -1.17
C ALA A 479 13.36 32.90 -1.91
N TYR A 480 13.13 32.75 -3.22
CA TYR A 480 12.35 33.72 -3.98
C TYR A 480 10.90 33.85 -3.47
N ALA A 481 10.25 32.72 -3.17
CA ALA A 481 8.90 32.70 -2.60
C ALA A 481 8.86 33.39 -1.23
N ALA A 482 9.87 33.17 -0.37
CA ALA A 482 10.02 33.85 0.90
C ALA A 482 10.14 35.36 0.73
N ILE A 483 10.99 35.83 -0.19
CA ILE A 483 11.16 37.26 -0.49
C ILE A 483 9.87 37.87 -1.01
N ALA A 484 9.21 37.24 -1.97
CA ALA A 484 7.96 37.74 -2.53
C ALA A 484 6.84 37.83 -1.49
N GLY A 485 6.69 36.79 -0.66
CA GLY A 485 5.70 36.75 0.42
C GLY A 485 5.98 37.80 1.49
N ALA A 486 7.20 37.85 2.01
CA ALA A 486 7.59 38.80 3.05
C ALA A 486 7.54 40.26 2.57
N ALA A 487 7.90 40.53 1.32
CA ALA A 487 7.76 41.85 0.71
C ALA A 487 6.30 42.32 0.70
N PHE A 488 5.37 41.42 0.40
CA PHE A 488 3.94 41.72 0.42
C PHE A 488 3.44 41.98 1.84
N THR A 489 3.82 41.14 2.80
CA THR A 489 3.50 41.33 4.23
C THR A 489 4.04 42.66 4.77
N MET A 490 5.27 43.04 4.42
CA MET A 490 5.84 44.33 4.81
C MET A 490 5.02 45.49 4.27
N LYS A 491 4.69 45.47 2.97
CA LYS A 491 3.93 46.54 2.32
C LYS A 491 2.54 46.70 2.92
N ILE A 492 1.88 45.60 3.31
CA ILE A 492 0.60 45.64 4.03
C ILE A 492 0.75 46.38 5.36
N ASN A 493 1.79 46.08 6.14
CA ASN A 493 2.01 46.75 7.42
C ASN A 493 2.25 48.26 7.27
N LEU A 494 2.77 48.72 6.13
CA LEU A 494 3.09 50.14 5.89
C LEU A 494 1.96 50.93 5.20
N ILE A 495 0.78 50.34 4.99
CA ILE A 495 -0.39 51.07 4.46
C ILE A 495 -0.75 52.20 5.43
N GLY A 496 -0.92 53.42 4.90
CA GLY A 496 -1.17 54.63 5.68
C GLY A 496 0.09 55.35 6.17
N PHE A 497 1.29 54.88 5.81
CA PHE A 497 2.57 55.51 6.08
C PHE A 497 3.33 55.91 4.81
N GLU A 498 2.63 56.16 3.70
CA GLU A 498 3.22 56.37 2.37
C GLU A 498 4.16 57.60 2.31
N GLU A 499 3.90 58.61 3.13
CA GLU A 499 4.72 59.84 3.21
C GLU A 499 5.79 59.79 4.31
N ASN A 500 5.87 58.70 5.07
CA ASN A 500 6.85 58.56 6.15
C ASN A 500 8.22 58.16 5.60
N GLU A 501 9.28 58.91 5.98
CA GLU A 501 10.65 58.67 5.49
C GLU A 501 11.16 57.24 5.75
N GLN A 502 10.86 56.66 6.92
CA GLN A 502 11.25 55.30 7.26
C GLN A 502 10.50 54.29 6.39
N ALA A 503 9.20 54.48 6.16
CA ALA A 503 8.41 53.60 5.31
C ALA A 503 8.86 53.63 3.85
N ILE A 504 9.18 54.83 3.32
CA ILE A 504 9.73 55.00 1.96
C ILE A 504 11.06 54.24 1.85
N ALA A 505 11.97 54.42 2.80
CA ALA A 505 13.26 53.73 2.80
C ALA A 505 13.11 52.19 2.80
N MET A 506 12.21 51.65 3.63
CA MET A 506 11.92 50.21 3.68
C MET A 506 11.33 49.70 2.36
N GLN A 507 10.41 50.44 1.75
CA GLN A 507 9.81 50.08 0.46
C GLN A 507 10.83 50.08 -0.68
N GLU A 508 11.69 51.10 -0.76
CA GLU A 508 12.78 51.15 -1.74
C GLU A 508 13.74 49.97 -1.57
N GLN A 509 14.09 49.65 -0.32
CA GLN A 509 14.96 48.53 -0.02
C GLN A 509 14.37 47.19 -0.48
N VAL A 510 13.10 46.91 -0.16
CA VAL A 510 12.42 45.68 -0.60
C VAL A 510 12.27 45.62 -2.11
N ASN A 511 11.97 46.74 -2.78
CA ASN A 511 11.86 46.75 -4.24
C ASN A 511 13.21 46.45 -4.92
N ARG A 512 14.33 46.91 -4.34
CA ARG A 512 15.68 46.50 -4.80
C ARG A 512 15.93 45.01 -4.59
N ILE A 513 15.55 44.48 -3.43
CA ILE A 513 15.69 43.05 -3.11
C ILE A 513 14.87 42.19 -4.10
N LEU A 514 13.61 42.55 -4.36
CA LEU A 514 12.72 41.80 -5.27
C LEU A 514 13.28 41.71 -6.69
N ARG A 515 13.78 42.83 -7.24
CA ARG A 515 14.38 42.84 -8.58
C ARG A 515 15.62 41.94 -8.63
N SER A 516 16.52 42.10 -7.66
CA SER A 516 17.74 41.31 -7.55
C SER A 516 17.42 39.81 -7.41
N ALA A 517 16.42 39.47 -6.60
CA ALA A 517 16.00 38.09 -6.38
C ALA A 517 15.40 37.44 -7.64
N GLN A 518 14.64 38.19 -8.44
CA GLN A 518 14.08 37.68 -9.68
C GLN A 518 15.18 37.35 -10.69
N GLU A 519 16.08 38.30 -10.93
CA GLU A 519 17.22 38.13 -11.84
C GLU A 519 18.12 36.97 -11.41
N LEU A 520 18.39 36.86 -10.10
CA LEU A 520 19.24 35.83 -9.55
C LEU A 520 18.60 34.44 -9.64
N ARG A 521 17.31 34.30 -9.33
CA ARG A 521 16.56 33.04 -9.50
C ARG A 521 16.63 32.55 -10.95
N ASP A 522 16.39 33.44 -11.91
CA ASP A 522 16.39 33.09 -13.33
C ASP A 522 17.79 32.67 -13.80
N ASN A 523 18.83 33.33 -13.30
CA ASN A 523 20.22 32.94 -13.51
C ASN A 523 20.53 31.54 -12.92
N VAL A 524 20.08 31.25 -11.69
CA VAL A 524 20.23 29.93 -11.08
C VAL A 524 19.61 28.83 -11.92
N LEU A 525 18.40 29.05 -12.44
CA LEU A 525 17.72 28.08 -13.30
C LEU A 525 18.50 27.84 -14.59
N GLN A 526 18.93 28.92 -15.26
CA GLN A 526 19.71 28.82 -16.49
C GLN A 526 21.01 28.02 -16.26
N LYS A 527 21.74 28.33 -15.18
CA LYS A 527 22.96 27.61 -14.81
C LYS A 527 22.68 26.14 -14.49
N ALA A 528 21.60 25.83 -13.77
CA ALA A 528 21.22 24.46 -13.45
C ALA A 528 20.87 23.65 -14.71
N MET A 529 20.14 24.24 -15.66
CA MET A 529 19.78 23.59 -16.93
C MET A 529 21.02 23.28 -17.77
N VAL A 530 21.94 24.25 -17.90
CA VAL A 530 23.22 24.04 -18.57
C VAL A 530 24.04 22.94 -17.88
N ARG A 531 24.08 22.96 -16.54
CA ARG A 531 24.90 22.03 -15.75
C ARG A 531 24.35 20.59 -15.75
N THR A 532 23.04 20.41 -15.89
CA THR A 532 22.39 19.09 -15.85
C THR A 532 22.01 18.55 -17.23
N GLY A 533 22.00 19.39 -18.28
CA GLY A 533 21.52 19.02 -19.61
C GLY A 533 20.01 18.84 -19.70
N LEU A 534 19.26 19.26 -18.66
CA LEU A 534 17.80 19.14 -18.60
C LEU A 534 17.12 20.39 -19.19
N SER A 535 16.10 20.19 -20.02
CA SER A 535 15.20 21.26 -20.50
C SER A 535 13.93 21.27 -19.66
N LEU A 536 13.64 22.40 -19.03
CA LEU A 536 12.38 22.75 -18.37
C LEU A 536 11.61 23.71 -19.30
N SER A 537 11.29 23.24 -20.51
CA SER A 537 10.52 23.96 -21.51
C SER A 537 9.05 23.62 -21.40
#